data_AF-A0AAU5N7B2-F1
#
_entry.id   AF-A0AAU5N7B2-F1
#
_cell.length_a   1.000
_cell.length_b   1.000
_cell.length_c   1.000
_cell.angle_alpha   90.00
_cell.angle_beta   90.00
_cell.angle_gamma   90.00
#
_symmetry.space_group_name_H-M   'P 1'
#
loop_
_entity.id
_entity.type
_entity.pdbx_description
1 polymer ?
#
loop_
_entity_poly.entity_id
_entity_poly.type
_entity_poly.pdbx_seq_one_letter_code
_entity_poly.pdbx_strand_id
1 'polypeptide(L)'
;MANFWFGSNDYGVNLRAQQHVNVFQGWDIHRLALAFEVTAQGNFTEDAPFLVSGRLWTHEMPSSASWIGVLHSASGPIGLKPFGTMLTLETTVTDQQMRGLEKLRAGADLVLRAELTLTALAETKHWPVASDQDVIRIPHATWSNALTQLDAGAFVDVLIPITTMEARATAARRIREAKESIRDGRYEHAVALARAALDPVREACNTKRLHDQAVQKKAGERNQEERWAMLTQSAYALFSGAPHDDAGTTENFIWTRADAVAAVATAAGLLARLEELP
;
A
#
# COMPACT_ATOMS: atom_id res chain seq x y z
N MET A 1 14.24 11.67 16.36
CA MET A 1 15.37 11.05 17.08
C MET A 1 14.87 10.72 18.46
N ALA A 2 15.03 9.47 18.89
CA ALA A 2 14.68 9.00 20.23
C ALA A 2 15.90 9.04 21.15
N ASN A 3 15.75 9.54 22.37
CA ASN A 3 16.82 9.71 23.35
C ASN A 3 16.46 9.00 24.65
N PHE A 4 17.24 7.98 24.99
CA PHE A 4 17.04 7.15 26.17
C PHE A 4 18.04 7.53 27.25
N TRP A 5 17.57 7.81 28.46
CA TRP A 5 18.44 8.13 29.60
C TRP A 5 18.40 7.03 30.64
N PHE A 6 19.57 6.66 31.15
CA PHE A 6 19.76 5.64 32.17
C PHE A 6 20.49 6.23 33.37
N GLY A 7 20.27 5.62 34.54
CA GLY A 7 20.98 5.97 35.77
C GLY A 7 20.91 7.43 36.18
N SER A 8 19.70 7.96 36.41
CA SER A 8 19.53 9.38 36.80
C SER A 8 20.23 10.37 35.84
N ASN A 9 20.34 10.02 34.55
CA ASN A 9 21.06 10.73 33.47
C ASN A 9 22.59 10.57 33.45
N ASP A 10 23.13 9.47 34.00
CA ASP A 10 24.56 9.12 33.93
C ASP A 10 25.04 8.92 32.49
N TYR A 11 24.23 8.29 31.66
CA TYR A 11 24.49 8.11 30.24
C TYR A 11 23.20 8.11 29.42
N GLY A 12 23.35 8.48 28.16
CA GLY A 12 22.27 8.54 27.17
C GLY A 12 22.58 7.65 25.98
N VAL A 13 21.54 7.04 25.41
CA VAL A 13 21.62 6.33 24.14
C VAL A 13 20.67 7.02 23.17
N ASN A 14 21.20 7.46 22.04
CA ASN A 14 20.42 8.10 20.99
C ASN A 14 20.18 7.10 19.87
N LEU A 15 18.92 6.94 19.47
CA LEU A 15 18.51 6.18 18.30
C LEU A 15 17.94 7.15 17.27
N ARG A 16 18.58 7.20 16.10
CA ARG A 16 18.12 8.03 14.99
C ARG A 16 17.67 7.14 13.85
N ALA A 17 16.40 7.20 13.51
CA ALA A 17 15.91 6.55 12.30
C ALA A 17 16.61 7.13 11.06
N GLN A 18 17.11 6.23 10.22
CA GLN A 18 17.65 6.58 8.92
C GLN A 18 16.53 6.56 7.88
N GLN A 19 16.71 7.31 6.80
CA GLN A 19 15.73 7.38 5.70
C GLN A 19 15.77 6.15 4.78
N HIS A 20 16.34 5.04 5.27
CA HIS A 20 16.54 3.82 4.52
C HIS A 20 15.57 2.75 5.01
N VAL A 21 14.85 2.15 4.06
CA VAL A 21 13.89 1.08 4.30
C VAL A 21 14.19 -0.05 3.33
N ASN A 22 14.14 -1.27 3.83
CA ASN A 22 14.21 -2.46 2.99
C ASN A 22 12.94 -3.28 3.22
N VAL A 23 12.36 -3.78 2.14
CA VAL A 23 11.26 -4.75 2.25
C VAL A 23 11.69 -6.03 1.56
N PHE A 24 11.56 -7.15 2.27
CA PHE A 24 11.88 -8.47 1.76
C PHE A 24 10.60 -9.24 1.48
N GLN A 25 10.53 -9.83 0.28
CA GLN A 25 9.37 -10.59 -0.14
C GLN A 25 9.22 -11.87 0.70
N GLY A 26 8.01 -12.12 1.18
CA GLY A 26 7.60 -13.44 1.68
C GLY A 26 6.28 -13.87 1.01
N TRP A 27 5.70 -14.96 1.48
CA TRP A 27 4.43 -15.48 0.95
C TRP A 27 3.27 -14.84 1.72
N ASP A 28 2.69 -13.77 1.16
CA ASP A 28 1.62 -12.90 1.72
C ASP A 28 2.00 -12.08 2.98
N ILE A 29 3.13 -12.41 3.60
CA ILE A 29 3.72 -11.70 4.72
C ILE A 29 5.16 -11.34 4.36
N HIS A 30 5.43 -10.05 4.27
CA HIS A 30 6.74 -9.48 3.94
C HIS A 30 7.44 -9.03 5.21
N ARG A 31 8.74 -8.82 5.09
CA ARG A 31 9.55 -8.27 6.18
C ARG A 31 9.92 -6.84 5.87
N LEU A 32 9.52 -5.92 6.73
CA LEU A 32 9.88 -4.51 6.68
C LEU A 32 11.04 -4.26 7.64
N ALA A 33 12.17 -3.79 7.12
CA ALA A 33 13.38 -3.50 7.88
C ALA A 33 13.66 -2.00 7.85
N LEU A 34 13.81 -1.42 9.04
CA LEU A 34 14.11 -0.02 9.27
C LEU A 34 15.50 0.11 9.88
N ALA A 35 16.31 0.98 9.31
CA ALA A 35 17.67 1.22 9.76
C ALA A 35 17.71 2.37 10.78
N PHE A 36 18.43 2.17 11.89
CA PHE A 36 18.66 3.14 12.93
C PHE A 36 20.16 3.29 13.16
N GLU A 37 20.59 4.51 13.41
CA GLU A 37 21.93 4.78 13.93
C GLU A 37 21.82 4.91 15.46
N VAL A 38 22.66 4.16 16.15
CA VAL A 38 22.73 4.10 17.61
C VAL A 38 24.04 4.74 18.06
N THR A 39 23.98 5.61 19.05
CA THR A 39 25.17 6.21 19.66
C THR A 39 24.96 6.38 21.15
N ALA A 40 25.94 5.96 21.95
CA ALA A 40 25.94 6.17 23.39
C ALA A 40 26.81 7.38 23.75
N GLN A 41 26.42 8.08 24.81
CA GLN A 41 27.12 9.24 25.36
C GLN A 41 27.07 9.24 26.88
N GLY A 42 28.05 9.87 27.53
CA GLY A 42 28.14 9.91 28.99
C GLY A 42 28.94 8.75 29.57
N ASN A 43 28.64 8.39 30.82
CA ASN A 43 29.39 7.39 31.57
C ASN A 43 28.76 5.99 31.40
N PHE A 44 29.07 5.32 30.29
CA PHE A 44 28.61 3.96 29.99
C PHE A 44 29.78 2.98 29.89
N THR A 45 29.51 1.69 30.07
CA THR A 45 30.48 0.64 29.78
C THR A 45 30.43 0.28 28.29
N GLU A 46 31.54 0.46 27.58
CA GLU A 46 31.62 0.07 26.16
C GLU A 46 31.31 -1.42 25.97
N ASP A 47 30.58 -1.76 24.91
CA ASP A 47 30.09 -3.12 24.62
C ASP A 47 29.12 -3.70 25.65
N ALA A 48 28.63 -2.90 26.60
CA ALA A 48 27.50 -3.32 27.43
C ALA A 48 26.31 -3.68 26.52
N PRO A 49 25.71 -4.88 26.68
CA PRO A 49 24.64 -5.35 25.81
C PRO A 49 23.31 -4.67 26.11
N PHE A 50 22.65 -4.18 25.07
CA PHE A 50 21.30 -3.62 25.11
C PHE A 50 20.40 -4.31 24.09
N LEU A 51 19.16 -4.56 24.47
CA LEU A 51 18.11 -5.00 23.57
C LEU A 51 17.25 -3.82 23.14
N VAL A 52 17.04 -3.69 21.84
CA VAL A 52 16.13 -2.69 21.26
C VAL A 52 14.89 -3.40 20.72
N SER A 53 13.72 -2.90 21.10
CA SER A 53 12.42 -3.38 20.60
C SER A 53 11.45 -2.21 20.49
N GLY A 54 10.30 -2.41 19.88
CA GLY A 54 9.30 -1.36 19.82
C GLY A 54 8.01 -1.76 19.14
N ARG A 55 7.20 -0.75 18.83
CA ARG A 55 5.96 -0.85 18.07
C ARG A 55 5.99 0.16 16.96
N LEU A 56 5.54 -0.24 15.78
CA LEU A 56 5.46 0.60 14.60
C LEU A 56 4.00 0.94 14.33
N TRP A 57 3.75 2.22 14.09
CA TRP A 57 2.45 2.79 13.80
C TRP A 57 2.56 3.68 12.56
N THR A 58 1.45 3.86 11.84
CA THR A 58 1.36 5.00 10.93
C THR A 58 1.40 6.29 11.74
N HIS A 59 2.07 7.32 11.23
CA HIS A 59 1.96 8.64 11.85
C HIS A 59 0.54 9.18 11.66
N GLU A 60 0.08 10.01 12.60
CA GLU A 60 -1.24 10.63 12.49
C GLU A 60 -1.25 11.57 11.28
N MET A 61 -2.22 11.39 10.38
CA MET A 61 -2.75 12.32 9.34
C MET A 61 -3.13 11.56 8.05
N PRO A 62 -4.34 11.71 7.48
CA PRO A 62 -5.57 12.31 8.03
C PRO A 62 -6.39 11.33 8.90
N SER A 63 -5.99 10.06 9.00
CA SER A 63 -6.64 9.03 9.82
C SER A 63 -5.95 8.86 11.19
N SER A 64 -6.63 8.21 12.12
CA SER A 64 -6.04 7.73 13.37
C SER A 64 -4.81 6.85 13.11
N ALA A 65 -3.78 6.99 13.95
CA ALA A 65 -2.61 6.11 13.92
C ALA A 65 -3.05 4.65 13.90
N SER A 66 -2.63 3.92 12.88
CA SER A 66 -2.93 2.51 12.71
C SER A 66 -1.72 1.70 13.11
N TRP A 67 -1.95 0.68 13.93
CA TRP A 67 -0.91 -0.25 14.34
C TRP A 67 -0.41 -1.06 13.14
N ILE A 68 0.91 -1.16 12.98
CA ILE A 68 1.54 -1.95 11.91
C ILE A 68 2.07 -3.26 12.47
N GLY A 69 2.91 -3.19 13.50
CA GLY A 69 3.60 -4.38 14.00
C GLY A 69 4.54 -4.10 15.16
N VAL A 70 5.12 -5.17 15.69
CA VAL A 70 6.19 -5.10 16.70
C VAL A 70 7.54 -5.01 15.98
N LEU A 71 8.38 -4.08 16.42
CA LEU A 71 9.77 -3.94 15.99
C LEU A 71 10.68 -4.78 16.88
N HIS A 72 11.55 -5.56 16.27
CA HIS A 72 12.59 -6.32 16.97
C HIS A 72 13.93 -6.22 16.26
N SER A 73 15.02 -6.29 17.03
CA SER A 73 16.37 -6.33 16.47
C SER A 73 16.61 -7.63 15.71
N ALA A 74 17.03 -7.53 14.45
CA ALA A 74 17.33 -8.68 13.60
C ALA A 74 18.54 -9.51 14.10
N SER A 75 19.50 -8.84 14.74
CA SER A 75 20.78 -9.42 15.15
C SER A 75 20.87 -9.71 16.66
N GLY A 76 19.78 -9.54 17.41
CA GLY A 76 19.80 -9.66 18.86
C GLY A 76 20.34 -8.42 19.58
N PRO A 77 20.88 -8.55 20.81
CA PRO A 77 21.43 -7.43 21.56
C PRO A 77 22.61 -6.75 20.86
N ILE A 78 22.74 -5.45 21.06
CA ILE A 78 23.85 -4.64 20.54
C ILE A 78 24.73 -4.12 21.69
N GLY A 79 26.03 -4.00 21.45
CA GLY A 79 26.95 -3.34 22.38
C GLY A 79 26.87 -1.81 22.23
N LEU A 80 26.92 -1.08 23.34
CA LEU A 80 27.02 0.39 23.28
C LEU A 80 28.37 0.84 22.75
N LYS A 81 28.35 1.83 21.87
CA LYS A 81 29.54 2.47 21.27
C LYS A 81 29.44 3.99 21.35
N PRO A 82 30.57 4.70 21.53
CA PRO A 82 30.61 6.17 21.53
C PRO A 82 30.45 6.79 20.13
N PHE A 83 30.36 5.96 19.09
CA PHE A 83 30.19 6.36 17.71
C PHE A 83 28.97 5.67 17.07
N GLY A 84 28.47 6.26 15.98
CA GLY A 84 27.33 5.76 15.23
C GLY A 84 27.52 4.31 14.79
N THR A 85 26.65 3.43 15.29
CA THR A 85 26.57 2.03 14.87
C THR A 85 25.20 1.77 14.27
N MET A 86 25.17 1.05 13.15
CA MET A 86 23.91 0.73 12.47
C MET A 86 23.20 -0.45 13.14
N LEU A 87 21.93 -0.27 13.43
CA LEU A 87 21.01 -1.26 13.94
C LEU A 87 19.84 -1.40 12.95
N THR A 88 19.42 -2.62 12.68
CA THR A 88 18.20 -2.88 11.90
C THR A 88 17.11 -3.41 12.82
N LEU A 89 15.97 -2.71 12.83
CA LEU A 89 14.75 -3.19 13.46
C LEU A 89 13.77 -3.67 12.39
N GLU A 90 13.24 -4.87 12.57
CA GLU A 90 12.37 -5.54 11.61
C GLU A 90 10.97 -5.74 12.17
N THR A 91 9.99 -5.72 11.28
CA THR A 91 8.62 -6.14 11.55
C THR A 91 8.06 -6.90 10.35
N THR A 92 6.97 -7.62 10.56
CA THR A 92 6.24 -8.28 9.49
C THR A 92 5.10 -7.39 9.01
N VAL A 93 4.91 -7.33 7.70
CA VAL A 93 3.85 -6.55 7.07
C VAL A 93 3.14 -7.42 6.03
N THR A 94 1.82 -7.44 6.09
CA THR A 94 1.01 -8.12 5.09
C THR A 94 0.88 -7.27 3.83
N ASP A 95 0.56 -7.93 2.74
CA ASP A 95 0.07 -7.35 1.50
C ASP A 95 -0.99 -6.24 1.71
N GLN A 96 -1.96 -6.49 2.59
CA GLN A 96 -3.01 -5.53 2.92
C GLN A 96 -2.47 -4.30 3.65
N GLN A 97 -1.53 -4.49 4.59
CA GLN A 97 -0.88 -3.38 5.28
C GLN A 97 -0.03 -2.56 4.33
N MET A 98 0.73 -3.20 3.42
CA MET A 98 1.52 -2.52 2.40
C MET A 98 0.65 -1.63 1.48
N ARG A 99 -0.47 -2.17 0.99
CA ARG A 99 -1.46 -1.37 0.23
C ARG A 99 -2.08 -0.25 1.07
N GLY A 100 -2.32 -0.50 2.35
CA GLY A 100 -2.80 0.51 3.29
C GLY A 100 -1.82 1.68 3.47
N LEU A 101 -0.52 1.38 3.60
CA LEU A 101 0.55 2.38 3.69
C LEU A 101 0.65 3.19 2.40
N GLU A 102 0.56 2.55 1.24
CA GLU A 102 0.61 3.23 -0.05
C GLU A 102 -0.60 4.15 -0.27
N LYS A 103 -1.80 3.66 0.09
CA LYS A 103 -3.02 4.47 0.05
C LYS A 103 -2.94 5.67 1.00
N LEU A 104 -2.43 5.47 2.22
CA LEU A 104 -2.28 6.54 3.21
C LEU A 104 -1.32 7.63 2.70
N ARG A 105 -0.21 7.20 2.09
CA ARG A 105 0.82 8.08 1.54
C ARG A 105 0.30 8.91 0.37
N ALA A 106 -0.59 8.36 -0.46
CA ALA A 106 -1.20 9.04 -1.61
C ALA A 106 -0.17 9.79 -2.49
N GLY A 107 0.99 9.18 -2.73
CA GLY A 107 2.06 9.78 -3.52
C GLY A 107 3.06 10.68 -2.76
N ALA A 108 2.82 11.02 -1.49
CA ALA A 108 3.72 11.83 -0.65
C ALA A 108 4.85 11.04 0.04
N ASP A 109 5.55 11.58 1.03
CA ASP A 109 6.49 10.78 1.83
C ASP A 109 5.73 9.86 2.79
N LEU A 110 6.26 8.67 3.06
CA LEU A 110 5.69 7.79 4.07
C LEU A 110 6.18 8.23 5.46
N VAL A 111 5.25 8.51 6.38
CA VAL A 111 5.57 8.91 7.74
C VAL A 111 5.07 7.86 8.73
N LEU A 112 5.99 7.34 9.53
CA LEU A 112 5.73 6.30 10.53
C LEU A 112 6.12 6.80 11.92
N ARG A 113 5.51 6.24 12.96
CA ARG A 113 5.88 6.47 14.35
C ARG A 113 6.39 5.15 14.95
N ALA A 114 7.62 5.17 15.44
CA ALA A 114 8.20 4.06 16.19
C ALA A 114 8.18 4.40 17.67
N GLU A 115 7.45 3.62 18.46
CA GLU A 115 7.51 3.65 19.92
C GLU A 115 8.56 2.61 20.34
N LEU A 116 9.68 3.07 20.86
CA LEU A 116 10.87 2.27 21.08
C LEU A 116 11.11 2.05 22.59
N THR A 117 11.61 0.87 22.92
CA THR A 117 12.03 0.47 24.26
C THR A 117 13.44 -0.09 24.19
N LEU A 118 14.29 0.44 25.05
CA LEU A 118 15.68 0.05 25.19
C LEU A 118 15.90 -0.59 26.56
N THR A 119 16.42 -1.83 26.57
CA THR A 119 16.64 -2.61 27.80
C THR A 119 18.12 -2.92 27.97
N ALA A 120 18.71 -2.44 29.07
CA ALA A 120 20.06 -2.80 29.51
C ALA A 120 20.09 -4.25 30.01
N LEU A 121 21.03 -5.07 29.50
CA LEU A 121 21.10 -6.49 29.86
C LEU A 121 22.19 -6.82 30.89
N ALA A 122 23.19 -5.95 31.05
CA ALA A 122 24.34 -6.22 31.94
C ALA A 122 24.49 -5.25 33.12
N GLU A 123 23.81 -4.10 33.11
CA GLU A 123 24.04 -3.05 34.12
C GLU A 123 22.87 -2.95 35.12
N THR A 124 23.14 -3.29 36.38
CA THR A 124 22.12 -3.51 37.44
C THR A 124 22.04 -2.40 38.48
N LYS A 125 22.80 -1.32 38.34
CA LYS A 125 22.76 -0.21 39.31
C LYS A 125 21.49 0.64 39.20
N HIS A 126 20.78 0.56 38.08
CA HIS A 126 19.66 1.45 37.75
C HIS A 126 18.50 0.68 37.11
N TRP A 127 17.34 1.34 37.00
CA TRP A 127 16.20 0.78 36.28
C TRP A 127 16.61 0.47 34.83
N PRO A 128 16.50 -0.80 34.37
CA PRO A 128 17.17 -1.24 33.16
C PRO A 128 16.39 -0.94 31.87
N VAL A 129 15.27 -0.22 31.94
CA VAL A 129 14.37 -0.01 30.79
C VAL A 129 14.10 1.48 30.61
N ALA A 130 14.28 1.97 29.38
CA ALA A 130 13.86 3.31 28.98
C ALA A 130 12.99 3.22 27.70
N SER A 131 12.07 4.15 27.55
CA SER A 131 11.17 4.22 26.38
C SER A 131 11.13 5.64 25.84
N ASP A 132 11.07 5.76 24.51
CA ASP A 132 10.90 7.02 23.80
C ASP A 132 10.33 6.73 22.40
N GLN A 133 10.02 7.76 21.62
CA GLN A 133 9.44 7.64 20.29
C GLN A 133 10.26 8.37 19.22
N ASP A 134 10.25 7.84 18.00
CA ASP A 134 10.79 8.52 16.82
C ASP A 134 9.74 8.62 15.71
N VAL A 135 9.75 9.72 14.97
CA VAL A 135 8.97 9.90 13.75
C VAL A 135 9.89 9.69 12.56
N ILE A 136 9.59 8.65 11.79
CA ILE A 136 10.39 8.20 10.67
C ILE A 136 9.75 8.74 9.40
N ARG A 137 10.48 9.56 8.66
CA ARG A 137 10.06 10.04 7.34
C ARG A 137 10.87 9.33 6.27
N ILE A 138 10.19 8.49 5.50
CA ILE A 138 10.74 7.75 4.38
C ILE A 138 10.39 8.52 3.10
N PRO A 139 11.39 9.04 2.37
CA PRO A 139 11.14 9.76 1.13
C PRO A 139 10.38 8.91 0.11
N HIS A 140 9.51 9.55 -0.69
CA HIS A 140 8.75 8.90 -1.75
C HIS A 140 9.61 7.96 -2.61
N ALA A 141 10.76 8.44 -3.11
CA ALA A 141 11.64 7.66 -3.98
C ALA A 141 12.21 6.41 -3.27
N THR A 142 12.61 6.53 -1.99
CA THR A 142 13.12 5.40 -1.21
C THR A 142 12.03 4.35 -1.01
N TRP A 143 10.81 4.78 -0.65
CA TRP A 143 9.69 3.87 -0.49
C TRP A 143 9.30 3.18 -1.80
N SER A 144 9.17 3.94 -2.90
CA SER A 144 8.83 3.39 -4.22
C SER A 144 9.89 2.41 -4.74
N ASN A 145 11.17 2.66 -4.48
CA ASN A 145 12.24 1.71 -4.80
C ASN A 145 12.11 0.42 -3.99
N ALA A 146 11.80 0.52 -2.69
CA ALA A 146 11.62 -0.65 -1.83
C ALA A 146 10.38 -1.47 -2.25
N LEU A 147 9.30 -0.83 -2.68
CA LEU A 147 8.15 -1.51 -3.28
C LEU A 147 8.51 -2.20 -4.60
N THR A 148 9.26 -1.52 -5.48
CA THR A 148 9.71 -2.11 -6.75
C THR A 148 10.55 -3.37 -6.53
N GLN A 149 11.33 -3.44 -5.45
CA GLN A 149 12.13 -4.62 -5.10
C GLN A 149 11.31 -5.80 -4.56
N LEU A 150 10.11 -5.58 -4.04
CA LEU A 150 9.15 -6.65 -3.76
C LEU A 150 8.54 -7.21 -5.05
N ASP A 151 8.44 -6.36 -6.06
CA ASP A 151 7.70 -6.54 -7.31
C ASP A 151 8.60 -6.98 -8.48
N ALA A 152 9.35 -8.08 -8.32
CA ALA A 152 10.02 -8.74 -9.46
C ALA A 152 9.06 -9.23 -10.58
N GLY A 153 7.78 -8.88 -10.52
CA GLY A 153 6.91 -8.63 -11.68
C GLY A 153 6.05 -7.41 -11.39
N ALA A 154 6.13 -6.37 -12.22
CA ALA A 154 5.39 -5.12 -12.02
C ALA A 154 3.87 -5.35 -12.02
N PHE A 155 3.18 -4.96 -10.95
CA PHE A 155 1.73 -4.89 -10.91
C PHE A 155 1.25 -3.44 -10.98
N VAL A 156 0.08 -3.21 -11.59
CA VAL A 156 -0.64 -1.94 -11.48
C VAL A 156 -1.71 -2.14 -10.41
N ASP A 157 -1.45 -1.60 -9.22
CA ASP A 157 -2.42 -1.59 -8.14
C ASP A 157 -3.51 -0.56 -8.44
N VAL A 158 -4.72 -1.06 -8.74
CA VAL A 158 -5.88 -0.20 -8.88
C VAL A 158 -6.67 -0.21 -7.58
N LEU A 159 -6.54 0.88 -6.82
CA LEU A 159 -7.28 1.07 -5.57
C LEU A 159 -8.77 1.23 -5.89
N ILE A 160 -9.60 0.40 -5.24
CA ILE A 160 -11.05 0.55 -5.31
C ILE A 160 -11.45 1.69 -4.35
N PRO A 161 -12.05 2.77 -4.86
CA PRO A 161 -12.33 3.94 -4.05
C PRO A 161 -13.39 3.66 -2.97
N ILE A 162 -13.24 4.33 -1.83
CA ILE A 162 -14.29 4.40 -0.79
C ILE A 162 -14.96 5.74 -1.00
N THR A 163 -16.25 5.71 -1.30
CA THR A 163 -17.04 6.87 -1.72
C THR A 163 -18.38 6.83 -1.02
N THR A 164 -18.92 8.01 -0.71
CA THR A 164 -20.25 8.17 -0.10
C THR A 164 -21.37 8.18 -1.13
N MET A 165 -21.04 8.31 -2.43
CA MET A 165 -22.01 8.23 -3.51
C MET A 165 -22.46 6.78 -3.72
N GLU A 166 -23.74 6.50 -3.48
CA GLU A 166 -24.31 5.15 -3.49
C GLU A 166 -24.00 4.36 -4.77
N ALA A 167 -24.14 4.99 -5.94
CA ALA A 167 -23.87 4.35 -7.23
C ALA A 167 -22.39 3.92 -7.35
N ARG A 168 -21.46 4.78 -6.96
CA ARG A 168 -20.02 4.51 -7.01
C ARG A 168 -19.59 3.49 -5.94
N ALA A 169 -20.19 3.55 -4.76
CA ALA A 169 -20.00 2.56 -3.70
C ALA A 169 -20.49 1.16 -4.12
N THR A 170 -21.60 1.09 -4.85
CA THR A 170 -22.10 -0.14 -5.44
C THR A 170 -21.15 -0.70 -6.50
N ALA A 171 -20.61 0.14 -7.38
CA ALA A 171 -19.57 -0.29 -8.32
C ALA A 171 -18.31 -0.80 -7.61
N ALA A 172 -17.83 -0.10 -6.59
CA ALA A 172 -16.72 -0.52 -5.76
C ALA A 172 -16.96 -1.88 -5.09
N ARG A 173 -18.19 -2.14 -4.61
CA ARG A 173 -18.59 -3.46 -4.10
C ARG A 173 -18.54 -4.54 -5.17
N ARG A 174 -19.10 -4.30 -6.35
CA ARG A 174 -19.08 -5.25 -7.48
C ARG A 174 -17.66 -5.63 -7.91
N ILE A 175 -16.71 -4.68 -7.90
CA ILE A 175 -15.30 -4.97 -8.21
C ILE A 175 -14.68 -5.89 -7.15
N ARG A 176 -15.00 -5.70 -5.85
CA ARG A 176 -14.55 -6.61 -4.78
C ARG A 176 -15.12 -8.02 -4.95
N GLU A 177 -16.42 -8.13 -5.22
CA GLU A 177 -17.09 -9.41 -5.50
C GLU A 177 -16.53 -10.10 -6.76
N ALA A 178 -16.14 -9.33 -7.78
CA ALA A 178 -15.49 -9.87 -8.97
C ALA A 178 -14.11 -10.46 -8.66
N LYS A 179 -13.32 -9.82 -7.77
CA LYS A 179 -12.04 -10.38 -7.31
C LYS A 179 -12.22 -11.71 -6.57
N GLU A 180 -13.24 -11.81 -5.72
CA GLU A 180 -13.59 -13.07 -5.06
C GLU A 180 -14.00 -14.13 -6.09
N SER A 181 -14.79 -13.77 -7.10
CA SER A 181 -15.21 -14.67 -8.17
C SER A 181 -14.04 -15.21 -8.99
N ILE A 182 -13.00 -14.39 -9.25
CA ILE A 182 -11.76 -14.86 -9.90
C ILE A 182 -11.05 -15.92 -9.07
N ARG A 183 -10.95 -15.71 -7.74
CA ARG A 183 -10.35 -16.69 -6.83
C ARG A 183 -11.13 -18.01 -6.85
N ASP A 184 -12.45 -17.95 -6.96
CA ASP A 184 -13.33 -19.12 -6.98
C ASP A 184 -13.44 -19.78 -8.37
N GLY A 185 -12.69 -19.32 -9.38
CA GLY A 185 -12.72 -19.85 -10.75
C GLY A 185 -13.97 -19.46 -11.57
N ARG A 186 -14.79 -18.53 -11.07
CA ARG A 186 -16.03 -18.05 -11.71
C ARG A 186 -15.76 -16.84 -12.61
N TYR A 187 -15.00 -17.06 -13.69
CA TYR A 187 -14.47 -15.97 -14.53
C TYR A 187 -15.54 -15.17 -15.28
N GLU A 188 -16.50 -15.85 -15.90
CA GLU A 188 -17.62 -15.20 -16.59
C GLU A 188 -18.44 -14.32 -15.64
N HIS A 189 -18.73 -14.83 -14.44
CA HIS A 189 -19.41 -14.04 -13.40
C HIS A 189 -18.59 -12.83 -12.97
N ALA A 190 -17.27 -12.96 -12.84
CA ALA A 190 -16.39 -11.82 -12.55
C ALA A 190 -16.44 -10.75 -13.65
N VAL A 191 -16.49 -11.15 -14.93
CA VAL A 191 -16.63 -10.22 -16.06
C VAL A 191 -17.99 -9.54 -16.05
N ALA A 192 -19.08 -10.27 -15.75
CA ALA A 192 -20.42 -9.69 -15.62
C ALA A 192 -20.49 -8.64 -14.49
N LEU A 193 -19.85 -8.90 -13.35
CA LEU A 193 -19.72 -7.94 -12.25
C LEU A 193 -18.89 -6.72 -12.66
N ALA A 194 -17.78 -6.91 -13.38
CA ALA A 194 -16.95 -5.82 -13.90
C ALA A 194 -17.72 -4.94 -14.90
N ARG A 195 -18.52 -5.54 -15.80
CA ARG A 195 -19.44 -4.82 -16.70
C ARG A 195 -20.42 -3.96 -15.93
N ALA A 196 -21.07 -4.52 -14.92
CA ALA A 196 -22.03 -3.80 -14.09
C ALA A 196 -21.37 -2.71 -13.23
N ALA A 197 -20.08 -2.82 -12.92
CA ALA A 197 -19.33 -1.77 -12.23
C ALA A 197 -19.05 -0.54 -13.12
N LEU A 198 -19.16 -0.67 -14.44
CA LEU A 198 -18.99 0.45 -15.38
C LEU A 198 -20.23 1.34 -15.49
N ASP A 199 -21.42 0.91 -15.04
CA ASP A 199 -22.65 1.68 -15.21
C ASP A 199 -22.56 3.10 -14.62
N PRO A 200 -22.07 3.31 -13.37
CA PRO A 200 -21.93 4.67 -12.82
C PRO A 200 -20.93 5.53 -13.59
N VAL A 201 -19.86 4.93 -14.14
CA VAL A 201 -18.88 5.64 -14.98
C VAL A 201 -19.54 6.11 -16.26
N ARG A 202 -20.33 5.23 -16.90
CA ARG A 202 -21.02 5.53 -18.15
C ARG A 202 -22.04 6.64 -17.99
N GLU A 203 -22.81 6.58 -16.90
CA GLU A 203 -23.82 7.59 -16.57
C GLU A 203 -23.17 8.93 -16.26
N ALA A 204 -22.24 8.98 -15.30
CA ALA A 204 -21.63 10.22 -14.85
C ALA A 204 -20.80 10.93 -15.93
N CYS A 205 -20.09 10.17 -16.77
CA CYS A 205 -19.31 10.72 -17.88
C CYS A 205 -20.12 10.88 -19.18
N ASN A 206 -21.42 10.58 -19.18
CA ASN A 206 -22.28 10.62 -20.37
C ASN A 206 -21.66 9.90 -21.59
N THR A 207 -21.04 8.75 -21.34
CA THR A 207 -20.13 8.11 -22.30
C THR A 207 -20.84 7.68 -23.57
N LYS A 208 -22.11 7.27 -23.49
CA LYS A 208 -22.90 6.88 -24.66
C LYS A 208 -23.03 8.04 -25.65
N ARG A 209 -23.43 9.23 -25.18
CA ARG A 209 -23.59 10.41 -26.04
C ARG A 209 -22.25 10.82 -26.67
N LEU A 210 -21.18 10.86 -25.87
CA LEU A 210 -19.86 11.24 -26.34
C LEU A 210 -19.28 10.21 -27.31
N HIS A 211 -19.50 8.92 -27.06
CA HIS A 211 -19.15 7.84 -27.97
C HIS A 211 -19.83 8.03 -29.32
N ASP A 212 -21.16 8.20 -29.34
CA ASP A 212 -21.94 8.31 -30.58
C ASP A 212 -21.54 9.53 -31.41
N GLN A 213 -21.08 10.61 -30.77
CA GLN A 213 -20.47 11.76 -31.43
C GLN A 213 -19.06 11.43 -31.96
N ALA A 214 -18.25 10.73 -31.17
CA ALA A 214 -16.86 10.40 -31.48
C ALA A 214 -16.71 9.38 -32.61
N VAL A 215 -17.68 8.48 -32.82
CA VAL A 215 -17.62 7.48 -33.92
C VAL A 215 -17.65 8.15 -35.30
N GLN A 216 -18.25 9.34 -35.40
CA GLN A 216 -18.33 10.12 -36.64
C GLN A 216 -17.01 10.86 -36.96
N LYS A 217 -16.05 10.87 -36.02
CA LYS A 217 -14.76 11.53 -36.15
C LYS A 217 -13.64 10.53 -36.43
N LYS A 218 -12.61 10.96 -37.17
CA LYS A 218 -11.38 10.17 -37.28
C LYS A 218 -10.69 10.09 -35.93
N ALA A 219 -9.95 9.00 -35.68
CA ALA A 219 -9.30 8.78 -34.40
C ALA A 219 -8.41 9.95 -33.94
N GLY A 220 -7.72 10.62 -34.87
CA GLY A 220 -6.88 11.80 -34.61
C GLY A 220 -7.65 13.06 -34.22
N GLU A 221 -8.91 13.17 -34.61
CA GLU A 221 -9.76 14.36 -34.40
C GLU A 221 -10.54 14.31 -33.08
N ARG A 222 -10.47 13.18 -32.36
CA ARG A 222 -11.16 12.99 -31.09
C ARG A 222 -10.43 13.71 -29.96
N ASN A 223 -11.18 14.47 -29.17
CA ASN A 223 -10.68 15.08 -27.95
C ASN A 223 -10.50 14.03 -26.83
N GLN A 224 -9.96 14.44 -25.67
CA GLN A 224 -9.65 13.53 -24.58
C GLN A 224 -10.90 12.83 -24.01
N GLU A 225 -12.00 13.55 -23.82
CA GLU A 225 -13.25 12.98 -23.30
C GLU A 225 -13.87 11.97 -24.27
N GLU A 226 -13.85 12.28 -25.56
CA GLU A 226 -14.30 11.38 -26.63
C GLU A 226 -13.48 10.08 -26.65
N ARG A 227 -12.16 10.17 -26.43
CA ARG A 227 -11.29 8.98 -26.34
C ARG A 227 -11.60 8.13 -25.10
N TRP A 228 -11.85 8.76 -23.95
CA TRP A 228 -12.28 8.05 -22.75
C TRP A 228 -13.67 7.41 -22.91
N ALA A 229 -14.59 8.10 -23.59
CA ALA A 229 -15.91 7.56 -23.91
C ALA A 229 -15.80 6.33 -24.83
N MET A 230 -14.94 6.39 -25.86
CA MET A 230 -14.64 5.25 -26.72
C MET A 230 -14.12 4.06 -25.91
N LEU A 231 -13.10 4.27 -25.07
CA LEU A 231 -12.53 3.21 -24.24
C LEU A 231 -13.57 2.59 -23.30
N THR A 232 -14.34 3.42 -22.59
CA THR A 232 -15.35 2.96 -21.62
C THR A 232 -16.46 2.18 -22.32
N GLN A 233 -16.93 2.66 -23.48
CA GLN A 233 -18.01 2.01 -24.21
C GLN A 233 -17.55 0.71 -24.89
N SER A 234 -16.30 0.65 -25.38
CA SER A 234 -15.71 -0.59 -25.88
C SER A 234 -15.52 -1.64 -24.78
N ALA A 235 -15.02 -1.24 -23.61
CA ALA A 235 -14.93 -2.13 -22.45
C ALA A 235 -16.31 -2.66 -22.03
N TYR A 236 -17.30 -1.77 -21.94
CA TYR A 236 -18.67 -2.16 -21.61
C TYR A 236 -19.25 -3.14 -22.64
N ALA A 237 -19.07 -2.88 -23.93
CA ALA A 237 -19.57 -3.73 -25.00
C ALA A 237 -18.93 -5.12 -24.96
N LEU A 238 -17.60 -5.20 -24.79
CA LEU A 238 -16.88 -6.47 -24.65
C LEU A 238 -17.39 -7.27 -23.45
N PHE A 239 -17.43 -6.65 -22.27
CA PHE A 239 -17.82 -7.35 -21.04
C PHE A 239 -19.32 -7.65 -20.98
N SER A 240 -20.14 -7.00 -21.81
CA SER A 240 -21.57 -7.33 -21.94
C SER A 240 -21.76 -8.73 -22.52
N GLY A 241 -20.78 -9.31 -23.21
CA GLY A 241 -20.87 -10.70 -23.65
C GLY A 241 -20.92 -11.73 -22.52
N ALA A 242 -20.49 -11.40 -21.30
CA ALA A 242 -20.54 -12.35 -20.18
C ALA A 242 -21.98 -12.67 -19.70
N PRO A 243 -22.90 -11.70 -19.55
CA PRO A 243 -24.29 -12.00 -19.19
C PRO A 243 -25.21 -12.31 -20.39
N HIS A 244 -24.69 -12.45 -21.62
CA HIS A 244 -25.52 -12.61 -22.82
C HIS A 244 -25.12 -13.85 -23.62
N ASP A 245 -26.11 -14.61 -24.10
CA ASP A 245 -25.95 -15.77 -25.00
C ASP A 245 -26.61 -15.48 -26.35
N ASP A 246 -26.27 -14.34 -26.95
CA ASP A 246 -26.85 -13.89 -28.20
C ASP A 246 -26.33 -14.73 -29.38
N ALA A 247 -27.24 -15.35 -30.10
CA ALA A 247 -26.92 -16.25 -31.20
C ALA A 247 -26.05 -15.59 -32.28
N GLY A 248 -24.99 -16.27 -32.69
CA GLY A 248 -24.03 -15.77 -33.68
C GLY A 248 -23.05 -14.71 -33.18
N THR A 249 -23.08 -14.34 -31.89
CA THR A 249 -22.15 -13.34 -31.32
C THR A 249 -21.52 -13.81 -30.00
N THR A 250 -22.24 -13.80 -28.89
CA THR A 250 -21.68 -14.01 -27.55
C THR A 250 -21.82 -15.44 -27.02
N GLU A 251 -22.69 -16.26 -27.63
CA GLU A 251 -22.98 -17.65 -27.24
C GLU A 251 -21.73 -18.58 -27.17
N ASN A 252 -20.64 -18.18 -27.83
CA ASN A 252 -19.39 -18.95 -27.90
C ASN A 252 -18.24 -18.29 -27.13
N PHE A 253 -18.51 -17.25 -26.32
CA PHE A 253 -17.47 -16.58 -25.56
C PHE A 253 -17.01 -17.47 -24.40
N ILE A 254 -15.69 -17.69 -24.31
CA ILE A 254 -15.07 -18.43 -23.20
C ILE A 254 -14.22 -17.45 -22.41
N TRP A 255 -14.62 -17.19 -21.17
CA TRP A 255 -13.93 -16.25 -20.29
C TRP A 255 -12.82 -16.95 -19.51
N THR A 256 -11.58 -16.54 -19.73
CA THR A 256 -10.43 -17.05 -18.98
C THR A 256 -10.17 -16.23 -17.72
N ARG A 257 -9.29 -16.75 -16.86
CA ARG A 257 -8.76 -15.99 -15.72
C ARG A 257 -8.13 -14.66 -16.17
N ALA A 258 -7.40 -14.66 -17.29
CA ALA A 258 -6.73 -13.47 -17.79
C ALA A 258 -7.75 -12.39 -18.22
N ASP A 259 -8.83 -12.80 -18.89
CA ASP A 259 -9.90 -11.89 -19.30
C ASP A 259 -10.62 -11.29 -18.10
N ALA A 260 -10.92 -12.11 -17.09
CA ALA A 260 -11.54 -11.64 -15.85
C ALA A 260 -10.65 -10.64 -15.10
N VAL A 261 -9.34 -10.89 -15.01
CA VAL A 261 -8.38 -9.94 -14.43
C VAL A 261 -8.34 -8.63 -15.22
N ALA A 262 -8.29 -8.70 -16.55
CA ALA A 262 -8.30 -7.51 -17.41
C ALA A 262 -9.60 -6.70 -17.26
N ALA A 263 -10.75 -7.37 -17.17
CA ALA A 263 -12.04 -6.72 -16.98
C ALA A 263 -12.13 -6.00 -15.63
N VAL A 264 -11.71 -6.66 -14.55
CA VAL A 264 -11.67 -6.08 -13.21
C VAL A 264 -10.73 -4.88 -13.15
N ALA A 265 -9.52 -4.98 -13.70
CA ALA A 265 -8.55 -3.89 -13.74
C ALA A 265 -9.08 -2.68 -14.54
N THR A 266 -9.70 -2.94 -15.70
CA THR A 266 -10.30 -1.90 -16.55
C THR A 266 -11.44 -1.17 -15.82
N ALA A 267 -12.36 -1.92 -15.20
CA ALA A 267 -13.47 -1.34 -14.46
C ALA A 267 -13.00 -0.53 -13.24
N ALA A 268 -12.03 -1.07 -12.49
CA ALA A 268 -11.46 -0.37 -11.34
C ALA A 268 -10.74 0.92 -11.76
N GLY A 269 -9.99 0.91 -12.87
CA GLY A 269 -9.24 2.09 -13.31
C GLY A 269 -10.15 3.20 -13.79
N LEU A 270 -11.21 2.84 -14.53
CA LEU A 270 -12.23 3.78 -14.98
C LEU A 270 -13.06 4.35 -13.82
N LEU A 271 -13.36 3.54 -12.80
CA LEU A 271 -14.04 4.00 -11.59
C LEU A 271 -13.13 4.92 -10.76
N ALA A 272 -11.85 4.59 -10.59
CA ALA A 272 -10.90 5.43 -9.87
C ALA A 272 -10.77 6.81 -10.54
N ARG A 273 -10.67 6.84 -11.87
CA ARG A 273 -10.68 8.10 -12.65
C ARG A 273 -11.95 8.93 -12.39
N LEU A 274 -13.12 8.29 -12.30
CA LEU A 274 -14.38 9.00 -12.04
C LEU A 274 -14.36 9.75 -10.69
N GLU A 275 -13.68 9.22 -9.67
CA GLU A 275 -13.59 9.88 -8.36
C GLU A 275 -12.72 11.14 -8.38
N GLU A 276 -11.83 11.28 -9.36
CA GLU A 276 -11.00 12.47 -9.54
C GLU A 276 -11.67 13.55 -10.42
N LEU A 277 -12.81 13.23 -11.03
CA LEU A 277 -13.58 14.22 -11.79
C LEU A 277 -14.42 15.10 -10.85
N PRO A 278 -14.51 16.42 -11.11
CA PRO A 278 -15.26 17.37 -10.30
C PRO A 278 -16.78 17.11 -10.28
#